data_AF-A0A524FJX3-F1
#
_entry.id   AF-A0A524FJX3-F1
#
_cell.length_a   1.000
_cell.length_b   1.000
_cell.length_c   1.000
_cell.angle_alpha   90.00
_cell.angle_beta   90.00
_cell.angle_gamma   90.00
#
_symmetry.space_group_name_H-M   'P 1'
#
loop_
_entity.id
_entity.type
_entity.pdbx_description
1 polymer ?
#
loop_
_entity_poly.entity_id
_entity_poly.type
_entity_poly.pdbx_seq_one_letter_code
_entity_poly.pdbx_strand_id
1 'polypeptide(L)'
;MDLIIDSEINPVLLSSFIGALSLFGKNLGKIKEINITGIDVNMIIVYKNDLILIIIVDTDFLTHNIRTEAEKALDMFYSSYLAEINNGVEVSVFNGFKKILYMQIQDYLEILKEKEREKEVGDLGFLTEAVEKMKHEIQ
;
A
#
# COMPACT_ATOMS: atom_id res chain seq x y z
N MET A 1 -14.51 -3.80 -13.80
CA MET A 1 -14.24 -2.81 -12.76
C MET A 1 -12.90 -2.20 -13.10
N ASP A 2 -12.92 -1.01 -13.68
CA ASP A 2 -11.70 -0.23 -13.83
C ASP A 2 -11.23 0.17 -12.43
N LEU A 3 -9.93 0.02 -12.15
CA LEU A 3 -9.31 0.67 -11.00
C LEU A 3 -9.48 2.17 -11.27
N ILE A 4 -10.53 2.77 -10.71
CA ILE A 4 -10.77 4.21 -10.83
C ILE A 4 -9.70 4.86 -9.95
N ILE A 5 -8.58 5.20 -10.59
CA ILE A 5 -7.80 6.36 -10.18
C ILE A 5 -8.80 7.50 -10.26
N ASP A 6 -9.08 8.13 -9.13
CA ASP A 6 -9.92 9.32 -9.05
C ASP A 6 -9.67 10.21 -10.28
N SER A 7 -10.71 10.52 -11.05
CA SER A 7 -10.58 11.18 -12.36
C SER A 7 -9.89 12.56 -12.26
N GLU A 8 -9.78 13.11 -11.05
CA GLU A 8 -9.09 14.36 -10.75
C GLU A 8 -7.56 14.18 -10.57
N ILE A 9 -7.08 12.96 -10.27
CA ILE A 9 -5.65 12.69 -10.12
C ILE A 9 -5.02 12.49 -11.49
N ASN A 10 -4.24 13.46 -11.95
CA ASN A 10 -3.45 13.35 -13.18
C ASN A 10 -2.18 12.50 -12.92
N PRO A 11 -2.08 11.26 -13.46
CA PRO A 11 -0.96 10.37 -13.19
C PRO A 11 0.39 10.89 -13.72
N VAL A 12 0.36 11.75 -14.75
CA VAL A 12 1.56 12.36 -15.33
C VAL A 12 2.14 13.42 -14.40
N LEU A 13 1.29 14.19 -13.73
CA LEU A 13 1.74 15.18 -12.75
C LEU A 13 2.32 14.50 -11.52
N LEU A 14 1.67 13.44 -11.04
CA LEU A 14 2.17 12.65 -9.91
C LEU A 14 3.52 12.00 -10.21
N SER A 15 3.66 11.37 -11.37
CA SER A 15 4.93 10.74 -11.76
C SER A 15 6.05 11.77 -11.94
N SER A 16 5.74 12.95 -12.49
CA SER A 16 6.68 14.07 -12.61
C SER A 16 7.11 14.60 -11.24
N PHE A 17 6.17 14.76 -10.30
CA PHE A 17 6.44 15.18 -8.92
C PHE A 17 7.37 14.19 -8.20
N ILE A 18 7.05 12.90 -8.23
CA ILE A 18 7.89 11.86 -7.62
C ILE A 18 9.24 11.74 -8.32
N GLY A 19 9.28 11.86 -9.65
CA GLY A 19 10.52 11.90 -10.42
C GLY A 19 11.42 13.06 -9.98
N ALA A 20 10.88 14.27 -9.87
CA ALA A 20 11.62 15.43 -9.38
C ALA A 20 12.12 15.21 -7.95
N LEU A 21 11.26 14.73 -7.05
CA LEU A 21 11.63 14.39 -5.68
C LEU A 21 12.75 13.33 -5.60
N SER A 22 12.76 12.35 -6.50
CA SER A 22 13.83 11.35 -6.57
C SER A 22 15.19 11.95 -6.95
N LEU A 23 15.20 13.03 -7.74
CA LEU A 23 16.42 13.77 -8.08
C LEU A 23 16.97 14.53 -6.87
N PHE A 24 16.10 15.10 -6.04
CA PHE A 24 16.51 15.69 -4.75
C PHE A 24 17.08 14.64 -3.79
N GLY A 25 16.48 13.44 -3.80
CA GLY A 25 16.92 12.30 -2.98
C GLY A 25 18.30 11.72 -3.34
N LYS A 26 18.87 11.99 -4.54
CA LYS A 26 20.18 11.43 -4.92
C LYS A 26 21.31 11.73 -3.93
N ASN A 27 21.20 12.82 -3.16
CA ASN A 27 22.19 13.19 -2.13
C ASN A 27 21.73 12.90 -0.69
N LEU A 28 20.47 12.48 -0.49
CA LEU A 28 19.81 12.36 0.83
C LEU A 28 19.20 10.97 1.09
N GLY A 29 19.17 10.09 0.08
CA GLY A 29 18.51 8.78 0.11
C GLY A 29 17.19 8.74 -0.65
N LYS A 30 16.56 7.56 -0.69
CA LYS A 30 15.25 7.36 -1.35
C LYS A 30 14.12 7.82 -0.41
N ILE A 31 13.20 8.63 -0.92
CA ILE A 31 12.01 9.07 -0.18
C ILE A 31 11.08 7.89 -0.01
N LYS A 32 10.83 7.46 1.21
CA LYS A 32 9.99 6.30 1.48
C LYS A 32 8.53 6.66 1.70
N GLU A 33 8.25 7.89 2.11
CA GLU A 33 6.93 8.32 2.55
C GLU A 33 6.77 9.84 2.40
N ILE A 34 5.57 10.28 2.03
CA ILE A 34 5.17 11.69 1.98
C ILE A 34 3.80 11.79 2.66
N ASN A 35 3.71 12.62 3.70
CA ASN A 35 2.43 12.96 4.33
C ASN A 35 1.98 14.35 3.85
N ILE A 36 0.73 14.46 3.40
CA ILE A 36 0.11 15.70 2.95
C ILE A 36 -1.05 16.04 3.89
N THR A 37 -0.75 16.83 4.92
CA THR A 37 -1.70 17.22 5.97
C THR A 37 -2.88 18.05 5.49
N GLY A 38 -2.77 18.74 4.35
CA GLY A 38 -3.86 19.58 3.82
C GLY A 38 -5.04 18.79 3.24
N ILE A 39 -4.83 17.51 2.92
CA ILE A 39 -5.84 16.61 2.34
C ILE A 39 -5.88 15.25 3.07
N ASP A 40 -5.19 15.13 4.21
CA ASP A 40 -5.08 13.91 5.03
C ASP A 40 -4.67 12.65 4.26
N VAL A 41 -3.72 12.79 3.32
CA VAL A 41 -3.21 11.68 2.51
C VAL A 41 -1.78 11.29 2.88
N ASN A 42 -1.54 9.99 2.94
CA ASN A 42 -0.22 9.37 3.01
C ASN A 42 0.15 8.71 1.67
N MET A 43 1.33 9.07 1.15
CA MET A 43 1.94 8.39 0.01
C MET A 43 3.08 7.49 0.47
N ILE A 44 2.96 6.20 0.21
CA ILE A 44 3.99 5.20 0.48
C ILE A 44 4.70 4.90 -0.83
N ILE A 45 6.01 5.13 -0.84
CA ILE A 45 6.84 4.94 -2.04
C ILE A 45 7.75 3.74 -1.81
N VAL A 46 7.70 2.81 -2.76
CA VAL A 46 8.46 1.55 -2.75
C VAL A 46 9.27 1.46 -4.03
N TYR A 47 10.56 1.19 -3.87
CA TYR A 47 11.52 1.06 -4.98
C TYR A 47 12.06 -0.35 -5.01
N LYS A 48 11.94 -1.04 -6.14
CA LYS A 48 12.51 -2.38 -6.33
C LYS A 48 12.68 -2.67 -7.82
N ASN A 49 13.75 -3.38 -8.20
CA ASN A 49 14.04 -3.74 -9.60
C ASN A 49 14.01 -2.55 -10.58
N ASP A 50 14.54 -1.40 -10.15
CA ASP A 50 14.48 -0.11 -10.88
C ASP A 50 13.06 0.42 -11.20
N LEU A 51 12.05 -0.17 -10.58
CA LEU A 51 10.66 0.27 -10.62
C LEU A 51 10.29 1.05 -9.36
N ILE A 52 9.23 1.85 -9.50
CA ILE A 52 8.63 2.63 -8.41
C ILE A 52 7.14 2.27 -8.35
N LEU A 53 6.67 1.88 -7.17
CA LEU A 53 5.25 1.81 -6.86
C LEU A 53 4.92 2.90 -5.83
N ILE A 54 3.90 3.69 -6.14
CA ILE A 54 3.37 4.73 -5.26
C ILE A 54 1.98 4.28 -4.84
N ILE A 55 1.78 4.20 -3.53
CA ILE A 55 0.49 3.87 -2.93
C ILE A 55 -0.01 5.11 -2.21
N ILE A 56 -1.20 5.56 -2.56
CA ILE A 56 -1.85 6.73 -1.98
C ILE A 56 -3.01 6.21 -1.14
N VAL A 57 -3.01 6.54 0.15
CA VAL A 57 -4.04 6.11 1.11
C VAL A 57 -4.36 7.25 2.06
N ASP A 58 -5.53 7.19 2.68
CA ASP A 58 -5.89 8.10 3.77
C ASP A 58 -4.96 7.92 4.97
N THR A 59 -4.78 8.98 5.76
CA THR A 59 -3.81 9.00 6.87
C THR A 59 -4.17 8.00 7.98
N ASP A 60 -5.44 7.69 8.14
CA ASP A 60 -5.98 6.72 9.10
C ASP A 60 -5.99 5.27 8.58
N PHE A 61 -5.65 5.05 7.31
CA PHE A 61 -5.62 3.72 6.72
C PHE A 61 -4.57 2.81 7.39
N LEU A 62 -4.94 1.56 7.70
CA LEU A 62 -4.01 0.60 8.27
C LEU A 62 -2.98 0.12 7.24
N THR A 63 -1.74 0.56 7.40
CA THR A 63 -0.64 0.28 6.46
C THR A 63 0.20 -0.96 6.81
N HIS A 64 -0.33 -1.86 7.65
CA HIS A 64 0.41 -3.02 8.13
C HIS A 64 0.84 -3.92 6.96
N ASN A 65 2.14 -4.22 6.86
CA ASN A 65 2.76 -5.01 5.78
C ASN A 65 2.56 -4.50 4.34
N ILE A 66 2.02 -3.29 4.14
CA ILE A 66 1.72 -2.77 2.80
C ILE A 66 2.98 -2.65 1.92
N ARG A 67 4.14 -2.38 2.53
CA ARG A 67 5.43 -2.35 1.83
C ARG A 67 5.84 -3.72 1.30
N THR A 68 5.62 -4.78 2.07
CA THR A 68 5.94 -6.15 1.64
C THR A 68 5.06 -6.56 0.46
N GLU A 69 3.77 -6.22 0.50
CA GLU A 69 2.87 -6.46 -0.64
C GLU A 69 3.24 -5.64 -1.87
N ALA A 70 3.61 -4.38 -1.67
CA ALA A 70 4.13 -3.51 -2.74
C ALA A 70 5.40 -4.08 -3.40
N GLU A 71 6.34 -4.59 -2.61
CA GLU A 71 7.54 -5.23 -3.13
C GLU A 71 7.23 -6.49 -3.94
N LYS A 72 6.28 -7.33 -3.49
CA LYS A 72 5.80 -8.49 -4.25
C LYS A 72 5.15 -8.06 -5.56
N ALA A 73 4.36 -6.99 -5.55
CA ALA A 73 3.74 -6.44 -6.75
C ALA A 73 4.80 -6.02 -7.78
N LEU A 74 5.86 -5.35 -7.33
CA LEU A 74 6.99 -4.95 -8.18
C LEU A 74 7.78 -6.16 -8.71
N ASP A 75 7.98 -7.20 -7.91
CA ASP A 75 8.62 -8.44 -8.38
C ASP A 75 7.77 -9.15 -9.43
N MET A 76 6.46 -9.25 -9.22
CA MET A 76 5.51 -9.82 -10.19
C MET A 76 5.48 -9.01 -11.49
N PHE A 77 5.47 -7.67 -11.40
CA PHE A 77 5.52 -6.80 -12.56
C PHE A 77 6.82 -7.01 -13.34
N TYR A 78 7.96 -6.90 -12.66
CA TYR A 78 9.28 -7.03 -13.27
C TYR A 78 9.46 -8.40 -13.95
N SER A 79 9.12 -9.49 -13.26
CA SER A 79 9.25 -10.84 -13.82
C SER A 79 8.32 -11.09 -15.01
N SER A 80 7.11 -10.55 -15.00
CA SER A 80 6.14 -10.73 -16.08
C SER A 80 6.44 -9.90 -17.33
N TYR A 81 7.15 -8.77 -17.16
CA TYR A 81 7.30 -7.76 -18.21
C TYR A 81 8.74 -7.32 -18.47
N LEU A 82 9.73 -8.11 -18.05
CA LEU A 82 11.15 -7.76 -18.17
C LEU A 82 11.55 -7.45 -19.62
N ALA A 83 11.03 -8.22 -20.58
CA ALA A 83 11.36 -8.03 -21.99
C ALA A 83 10.78 -6.71 -22.52
N GLU A 84 9.54 -6.39 -22.14
CA GLU A 84 8.81 -5.20 -22.55
C GLU A 84 9.41 -3.93 -21.95
N ILE A 85 9.82 -3.97 -20.67
CA ILE A 85 10.48 -2.86 -19.98
C ILE A 85 11.79 -2.48 -20.70
N ASN A 86 12.60 -3.48 -21.05
CA ASN A 86 13.90 -3.25 -21.70
C ASN A 86 13.76 -2.77 -23.16
N ASN A 87 12.67 -3.13 -23.83
CA ASN A 87 12.43 -2.78 -25.22
C ASN A 87 11.65 -1.46 -25.41
N GLY A 88 11.28 -0.78 -24.32
CA GLY A 88 10.58 0.51 -24.38
C GLY A 88 9.20 0.41 -25.03
N VAL A 89 8.48 -0.68 -24.78
CA VAL A 89 7.17 -0.97 -25.41
C VAL A 89 6.07 -0.08 -24.82
N GLU A 90 4.98 0.13 -25.57
CA GLU A 90 3.82 0.90 -25.12
C GLU A 90 3.22 0.41 -23.79
N VAL A 91 2.73 1.37 -22.98
CA VAL A 91 2.11 1.12 -21.66
C VAL A 91 0.89 0.21 -21.73
N SER A 92 0.23 0.14 -22.90
CA SER A 92 -0.95 -0.69 -23.15
C SER A 92 -0.70 -2.19 -22.91
N VAL A 93 0.55 -2.65 -23.07
CA VAL A 93 0.95 -4.06 -22.89
C VAL A 93 0.83 -4.51 -21.42
N PHE A 94 0.87 -3.56 -20.48
CA PHE A 94 0.78 -3.85 -19.05
C PHE A 94 -0.66 -3.97 -18.52
N ASN A 95 -1.69 -3.90 -19.39
CA ASN A 95 -3.08 -4.01 -18.95
C ASN A 95 -3.40 -5.33 -18.22
N GLY A 96 -2.71 -6.42 -18.55
CA GLY A 96 -2.85 -7.70 -17.85
C GLY A 96 -2.48 -7.60 -16.36
N PHE A 97 -1.49 -6.77 -16.02
CA PHE A 97 -1.07 -6.55 -14.65
C PHE A 97 -2.15 -5.92 -13.78
N LYS A 98 -3.02 -5.08 -14.35
CA LYS A 98 -4.11 -4.43 -13.59
C LYS A 98 -4.99 -5.45 -12.87
N LYS A 99 -5.25 -6.60 -13.50
CA LYS A 99 -6.04 -7.68 -12.90
C LYS A 99 -5.29 -8.35 -11.75
N ILE A 100 -4.00 -8.61 -11.93
CA ILE A 100 -3.14 -9.20 -10.89
C ILE A 100 -3.07 -8.26 -9.68
N LEU A 101 -2.80 -6.98 -9.92
CA LEU A 101 -2.73 -5.96 -8.88
C LEU A 101 -4.06 -5.82 -8.14
N TYR A 102 -5.18 -5.83 -8.87
CA TYR A 102 -6.52 -5.80 -8.26
C TYR A 102 -6.75 -6.99 -7.32
N MET A 103 -6.41 -8.21 -7.75
CA MET A 103 -6.54 -9.40 -6.90
C MET A 103 -5.68 -9.28 -5.65
N GLN A 104 -4.42 -8.85 -5.79
CA GLN A 104 -3.53 -8.66 -4.64
C GLN A 104 -4.06 -7.62 -3.64
N ILE A 105 -4.65 -6.51 -4.12
CA ILE A 105 -5.28 -5.50 -3.27
C ILE A 105 -6.46 -6.11 -2.50
N GLN A 106 -7.30 -6.94 -3.14
CA GLN A 106 -8.41 -7.60 -2.46
C GLN A 106 -7.91 -8.55 -1.37
N ASP A 107 -6.93 -9.41 -1.69
CA ASP A 107 -6.34 -10.35 -0.73
C ASP A 107 -5.75 -9.59 0.48
N TYR A 108 -5.09 -8.46 0.23
CA TYR A 108 -4.55 -7.59 1.28
C TYR A 108 -5.64 -7.02 2.19
N LEU A 109 -6.74 -6.51 1.61
CA LEU A 109 -7.86 -5.96 2.36
C LEU A 109 -8.58 -7.03 3.19
N GLU A 110 -8.65 -8.27 2.71
CA GLU A 110 -9.20 -9.40 3.48
C GLU A 110 -8.34 -9.72 4.71
N ILE A 111 -7.02 -9.78 4.55
CA ILE A 111 -6.07 -9.98 5.66
C ILE A 111 -6.20 -8.87 6.70
N LEU A 112 -6.38 -7.61 6.27
CA LEU A 112 -6.58 -6.49 7.19
C LEU A 112 -7.87 -6.65 8.01
N LYS A 113 -8.99 -7.03 7.37
CA LYS A 113 -10.27 -7.27 8.06
C LYS A 113 -10.19 -8.43 9.06
N GLU A 114 -9.41 -9.46 8.77
CA GLU A 114 -9.16 -10.55 9.72
C GLU A 114 -8.40 -10.06 10.94
N LYS A 115 -7.35 -9.26 10.74
CA LYS A 115 -6.55 -8.70 11.84
C LYS A 115 -7.31 -7.69 12.70
N GLU A 116 -8.21 -6.91 12.11
CA GLU A 116 -9.10 -6.03 12.87
C GLU A 116 -10.05 -6.84 13.77
N ARG A 117 -10.66 -7.90 13.23
CA ARG A 117 -11.51 -8.82 14.01
C ARG A 117 -10.75 -9.52 15.13
N GLU A 118 -9.51 -9.94 14.89
CA GLU A 118 -8.66 -10.54 15.93
C GLU A 118 -8.35 -9.56 17.07
N LYS A 119 -8.14 -8.28 16.76
CA LYS A 119 -7.95 -7.23 17.79
C LYS A 119 -9.22 -7.00 18.61
N GLU A 120 -10.39 -6.93 17.97
CA GLU A 120 -11.67 -6.78 18.67
C GLU A 120 -11.97 -7.97 19.61
N VAL A 121 -11.69 -9.19 19.16
CA VAL A 121 -11.86 -10.41 19.98
C VAL A 121 -10.83 -10.48 21.12
N GLY A 122 -9.59 -10.04 20.88
CA GLY A 122 -8.56 -9.93 21.91
C GLY A 122 -8.91 -8.92 23.01
N ASP A 123 -9.47 -7.75 22.65
CA ASP A 123 -9.94 -6.74 23.60
C ASP A 123 -11.16 -7.23 24.40
N LEU A 124 -12.07 -7.98 23.78
CA LEU A 124 -13.17 -8.64 24.49
C LEU A 124 -12.65 -9.71 25.47
N GLY A 125 -11.62 -10.46 25.11
CA GLY A 125 -10.96 -11.42 26.00
C GLY A 125 -10.36 -10.75 27.24
N PHE A 126 -9.67 -9.63 27.07
CA PHE A 126 -9.15 -8.81 28.17
C PHE A 126 -10.26 -8.28 29.09
N LEU A 127 -11.36 -7.76 28.50
CA LEU A 127 -12.51 -7.29 29.29
C LEU A 127 -13.21 -8.43 30.02
N THR A 128 -13.28 -9.62 29.43
CA THR A 128 -13.92 -10.80 30.04
C THR A 128 -13.09 -11.30 31.24
N GLU A 129 -11.76 -11.39 31.09
CA GLU A 129 -10.85 -11.73 32.21
C GLU A 129 -10.87 -10.68 33.33
N ALA A 130 -10.92 -9.39 32.98
CA ALA A 130 -11.03 -8.31 33.96
C ALA A 130 -12.34 -8.38 34.75
N VAL A 131 -13.47 -8.68 34.09
CA VAL A 131 -14.78 -8.86 34.72
C VAL A 131 -14.83 -10.11 35.62
N GLU A 132 -14.19 -11.21 35.21
CA GLU A 132 -14.08 -12.41 36.05
C GLU A 132 -13.22 -12.19 37.30
N LYS A 133 -12.08 -11.48 37.18
CA LYS A 133 -11.27 -11.09 38.34
C LYS A 133 -12.03 -10.22 39.33
N MET A 134 -12.77 -9.23 38.85
CA MET A 134 -13.59 -8.37 39.73
C MET A 134 -14.70 -9.15 40.46
N LYS A 135 -15.26 -10.21 39.86
CA LYS A 135 -16.26 -11.06 40.53
C LYS A 135 -15.68 -11.90 41.67
N HIS A 136 -14.40 -12.27 41.58
CA HIS A 136 -13.71 -13.03 42.62
C HIS A 136 -13.19 -12.17 43.78
N GLU A 137 -13.05 -10.85 43.61
CA GLU A 137 -12.61 -9.93 44.66
C GLU A 137 -13.77 -9.36 45.51
N ILE A 138 -15.03 -9.64 45.14
CA ILE A 138 -16.24 -9.14 45.82
C ILE A 138 -16.93 -10.26 46.67
N GLN A 139 -16.28 -11.42 46.82
CA GLN A 139 -16.70 -12.49 47.77
C GLN A 139 -15.76 -12.55 48.97
#